data_AF-A0A8C4YT73-F1
#
_entry.id   AF-A0A8C4YT73-F1
#
_cell.length_a   1.000
_cell.length_b   1.000
_cell.length_c   1.000
_cell.angle_alpha   90.00
_cell.angle_beta   90.00
_cell.angle_gamma   90.00
#
_symmetry.space_group_name_H-M   'P 1'
#
loop_
_entity.id
_entity.type
_entity.pdbx_description
1 polymer ?
#
loop_
_entity_poly.entity_id
_entity_poly.type
_entity_poly.pdbx_seq_one_letter_code
_entity_poly.pdbx_strand_id
1 'polypeptide(L)'
;MSIPFSNTHHRIPPGFANLLEGLARKVLREQPEDIPAFAANYFEELLDKREKTKFDPAEWGAKLDNRFYNNKAFEEAVSLQEEVKESMKDSSMEPVSNLPKSAWILTLLELHFVSMSRWLSR
;
A
#
# COMPACT_ATOMS: atom_id res chain seq x y z
N MET A 1 -0.96 -3.76 -17.37
CA MET A 1 -2.13 -4.00 -16.52
C MET A 1 -2.25 -5.49 -16.22
N SER A 2 -1.85 -5.94 -15.03
CA SER A 2 -2.03 -7.33 -14.56
C SER A 2 -3.05 -7.35 -13.43
N ILE A 3 -4.07 -8.21 -13.50
CA ILE A 3 -5.09 -8.31 -12.44
C ILE A 3 -4.41 -8.77 -11.14
N PRO A 4 -4.54 -8.03 -10.02
CA PRO A 4 -3.71 -8.22 -8.84
C PRO A 4 -3.98 -9.55 -8.11
N PHE A 5 -5.16 -10.15 -8.35
CA PHE A 5 -5.59 -11.42 -7.78
C PHE A 5 -5.88 -12.49 -8.83
N SER A 6 -5.27 -12.40 -10.02
CA SER A 6 -5.29 -13.53 -10.93
C SER A 6 -4.38 -14.64 -10.41
N ASN A 7 -4.89 -15.88 -10.37
CA ASN A 7 -4.17 -17.08 -9.94
C ASN A 7 -3.18 -17.57 -11.02
N THR A 8 -2.44 -16.64 -11.63
CA THR A 8 -1.45 -16.95 -12.65
C THR A 8 -0.05 -16.75 -12.06
N HIS A 9 0.79 -17.77 -12.19
CA HIS A 9 2.18 -17.71 -11.71
C HIS A 9 3.04 -16.73 -12.52
N HIS A 10 2.66 -16.42 -13.75
CA HIS A 10 3.39 -15.51 -14.63
C HIS A 10 2.79 -14.11 -14.61
N ARG A 11 3.50 -13.17 -13.97
CA ARG A 11 3.15 -11.75 -13.96
C ARG A 11 3.97 -10.98 -14.98
N ILE A 12 3.36 -9.95 -15.55
CA ILE A 12 4.01 -9.02 -16.47
C ILE A 12 4.96 -8.13 -15.64
N PRO A 13 6.23 -7.98 -16.04
CA PRO A 13 7.17 -7.09 -15.35
C PRO A 13 6.68 -5.63 -15.38
N PRO A 14 6.85 -4.87 -14.29
CA PRO A 14 6.46 -3.47 -14.25
C PRO A 14 7.28 -2.65 -15.26
N GLY A 15 6.64 -1.66 -15.91
CA GLY A 15 7.30 -0.83 -16.94
C GLY A 15 7.47 -1.51 -18.30
N PHE A 16 7.16 -2.81 -18.45
CA PHE A 16 7.25 -3.51 -19.73
C PHE A 16 6.32 -2.90 -20.80
N ALA A 17 5.12 -2.48 -20.39
CA ALA A 17 4.17 -1.83 -21.29
C ALA A 17 4.75 -0.54 -21.91
N ASN A 18 5.51 0.24 -21.14
CA ASN A 18 6.11 1.48 -21.62
C ASN A 18 7.17 1.24 -22.69
N LEU A 19 7.94 0.15 -22.57
CA LEU A 19 8.92 -0.22 -23.59
C LEU A 19 8.23 -0.57 -24.91
N LEU A 20 7.15 -1.36 -24.84
CA LEU A 20 6.35 -1.73 -26.01
C LEU A 20 5.67 -0.52 -26.64
N GLU A 21 5.11 0.37 -25.83
CA GLU A 21 4.47 1.60 -26.30
C GLU A 21 5.49 2.53 -26.99
N GLY A 22 6.69 2.68 -26.40
CA GLY A 22 7.77 3.47 -26.97
C GLY A 22 8.21 2.95 -28.34
N LEU A 23 8.42 1.63 -28.45
CA LEU A 23 8.74 0.97 -29.71
C LEU A 23 7.62 1.18 -30.73
N ALA A 24 6.36 0.89 -30.37
CA ALA A 24 5.22 1.01 -31.26
C ALA A 24 5.07 2.46 -31.79
N ARG A 25 5.24 3.47 -30.93
CA ARG A 25 5.21 4.89 -31.35
C ARG A 25 6.33 5.22 -32.33
N LYS A 26 7.53 4.68 -32.14
CA LYS A 26 8.65 4.87 -33.08
C LYS A 26 8.37 4.19 -34.42
N VAL A 27 7.89 2.95 -34.41
CA VAL A 27 7.53 2.21 -35.63
C VAL A 27 6.46 2.95 -36.43
N LEU A 28 5.43 3.48 -35.76
CA LEU A 28 4.37 4.24 -36.44
C LEU A 28 4.86 5.55 -37.08
N ARG A 29 5.94 6.14 -36.57
CA ARG A 29 6.54 7.38 -37.10
C ARG A 29 7.48 7.11 -38.26
N GLU A 30 8.36 6.14 -38.12
CA GLU A 30 9.44 5.88 -39.07
C GLU A 30 9.02 4.90 -40.18
N GLN A 31 7.94 4.13 -39.97
CA GLN A 31 7.41 3.14 -40.92
C GLN A 31 8.52 2.26 -41.54
N PRO A 32 9.36 1.61 -40.73
CA PRO A 32 10.46 0.78 -41.24
C PRO A 32 9.92 -0.47 -41.94
N GLU A 33 10.66 -0.95 -42.93
CA GLU A 33 10.35 -2.19 -43.66
C GLU A 33 10.63 -3.43 -42.80
N ASP A 34 11.74 -3.44 -42.05
CA ASP A 34 12.15 -4.52 -41.16
C ASP A 34 11.95 -4.13 -39.68
N ILE A 35 10.80 -4.54 -39.12
CA ILE A 35 10.43 -4.24 -37.73
C ILE A 35 11.36 -4.93 -36.72
N PRO A 36 11.70 -6.24 -36.84
CA PRO A 36 12.66 -6.88 -35.94
C PRO A 36 14.02 -6.18 -35.87
N ALA A 37 14.63 -5.84 -37.01
CA ALA A 37 15.92 -5.16 -37.04
C ALA A 37 15.83 -3.75 -36.43
N PHE A 38 14.75 -3.03 -36.73
CA PHE A 38 14.46 -1.72 -36.15
C PHE A 38 14.33 -1.79 -34.61
N ALA A 39 13.62 -2.80 -34.10
CA ALA A 39 13.42 -2.98 -32.67
C ALA A 39 14.74 -3.26 -31.93
N ALA A 40 15.62 -4.08 -32.50
CA ALA A 40 16.95 -4.33 -31.94
C ALA A 40 17.74 -3.03 -31.80
N ASN A 41 17.86 -2.26 -32.89
CA ASN A 41 18.56 -0.98 -32.88
C ASN A 41 17.92 0.03 -31.89
N TYR A 42 16.59 0.06 -31.81
CA TYR A 42 15.89 0.93 -30.86
C TYR A 42 16.21 0.60 -29.40
N PHE A 43 16.24 -0.68 -29.04
CA PHE A 43 16.56 -1.09 -27.68
C PHE A 43 18.05 -0.91 -27.36
N GLU A 44 18.95 -1.07 -28.32
CA GLU A 44 20.36 -0.70 -28.18
C GLU A 44 20.53 0.80 -27.89
N GLU A 45 19.87 1.67 -28.65
CA GLU A 45 19.87 3.12 -28.37
C GLU A 45 19.33 3.46 -26.97
N LEU A 46 18.34 2.72 -26.49
CA LEU A 46 17.76 2.91 -25.16
C LEU A 46 18.73 2.51 -24.06
N LEU A 47 19.45 1.40 -24.22
CA LEU A 47 20.48 0.97 -23.28
C LEU A 47 21.62 2.01 -23.22
N ASP A 48 22.07 2.47 -24.38
CA ASP A 48 23.07 3.54 -24.51
C ASP A 48 22.66 4.82 -23.77
N LYS A 49 21.39 5.24 -23.93
CA LYS A 49 20.85 6.42 -23.24
C LYS A 49 20.80 6.20 -21.74
N ARG A 50 20.42 4.99 -21.29
CA ARG A 50 20.38 4.64 -19.87
C ARG A 50 21.78 4.73 -19.25
N GLU A 51 22.80 4.24 -19.92
CA GLU A 51 24.18 4.32 -19.41
C GLU A 51 24.68 5.77 -19.31
N LYS A 52 24.37 6.60 -20.31
CA LYS A 52 24.80 8.01 -20.37
C LYS A 52 24.05 8.92 -19.40
N THR A 53 22.74 8.75 -19.29
CA THR A 53 21.84 9.68 -18.55
C THR A 53 21.37 9.15 -17.21
N LYS A 54 21.58 7.85 -16.93
CA LYS A 54 21.01 7.11 -15.79
C LYS A 54 19.48 7.14 -15.72
N PHE A 55 18.82 7.58 -16.79
CA PHE A 55 17.37 7.60 -16.88
C PHE A 55 16.86 6.37 -17.63
N ASP A 56 15.95 5.63 -17.01
CA ASP A 56 15.30 4.46 -17.60
C ASP A 56 13.78 4.73 -17.78
N PRO A 57 13.28 4.79 -19.03
CA PRO A 57 11.86 4.93 -19.31
C PRO A 57 10.98 3.82 -18.71
N ALA A 58 11.51 2.60 -18.60
CA ALA A 58 10.79 1.48 -18.00
C ALA A 58 10.62 1.69 -16.48
N GLU A 59 11.67 2.16 -15.80
CA GLU A 59 11.61 2.44 -14.36
C GLU A 59 10.65 3.61 -14.06
N TRP A 60 10.69 4.66 -14.88
CA TRP A 60 9.74 5.76 -14.75
C TRP A 60 8.30 5.30 -14.96
N GLY A 61 8.06 4.46 -15.98
CA GLY A 61 6.77 3.83 -16.23
C GLY A 61 6.25 2.98 -15.08
N ALA A 62 7.11 2.13 -14.54
CA ALA A 62 6.82 1.29 -13.39
C ALA A 62 6.37 2.12 -12.17
N LYS A 63 7.01 3.28 -11.92
CA LYS A 63 6.61 4.20 -10.85
C LYS A 63 5.21 4.78 -11.07
N LEU A 64 4.79 5.03 -12.32
CA LEU A 64 3.44 5.49 -12.62
C LEU A 64 2.41 4.38 -12.43
N ASP A 65 2.71 3.17 -12.91
CA ASP A 65 1.84 1.99 -12.83
C ASP A 65 1.60 1.55 -11.38
N ASN A 66 2.61 1.63 -10.51
CA ASN A 66 2.50 1.28 -9.10
C ASN A 66 1.46 2.13 -8.36
N ARG A 67 1.20 3.37 -8.77
CA ARG A 67 0.17 4.23 -8.16
C ARG A 67 -1.24 3.68 -8.34
N PHE A 68 -1.46 2.83 -9.35
CA PHE A 68 -2.76 2.23 -9.63
C PHE A 68 -2.94 0.85 -8.99
N TYR A 69 -1.85 0.22 -8.50
CA TYR A 69 -1.87 -1.20 -8.08
C TYR A 69 -1.62 -1.49 -6.61
N ASN A 70 -1.21 -0.52 -5.79
CA ASN A 70 -1.39 -0.67 -4.35
C ASN A 70 -1.52 0.68 -3.67
N ASN A 71 -2.57 0.81 -2.88
CA ASN A 71 -2.92 2.00 -2.15
C ASN A 71 -1.79 2.39 -1.18
N LYS A 72 -1.37 3.66 -1.22
CA LYS A 72 -0.79 4.35 -0.05
C LYS A 72 -1.64 4.21 1.21
N ALA A 73 -2.90 3.79 1.10
CA ALA A 73 -3.79 3.55 2.24
C ALA A 73 -3.23 2.56 3.27
N PHE A 74 -2.35 1.61 2.90
CA PHE A 74 -1.72 0.74 3.89
C PHE A 74 -0.53 1.41 4.58
N GLU A 75 0.26 2.20 3.85
CA GLU A 75 1.36 2.99 4.43
C GLU A 75 0.83 4.12 5.34
N GLU A 76 -0.27 4.78 4.95
CA GLU A 76 -0.99 5.78 5.76
C GLU A 76 -1.58 5.16 7.04
N ALA A 77 -2.10 3.92 6.96
CA ALA A 77 -2.61 3.23 8.15
C ALA A 77 -1.48 2.87 9.13
N VAL A 78 -0.29 2.54 8.63
CA VAL A 78 0.89 2.24 9.46
C VAL A 78 1.45 3.51 10.10
N SER A 79 1.57 4.61 9.36
CA SER A 79 2.07 5.89 9.90
C SER A 79 1.14 6.46 10.97
N LEU A 80 -0.19 6.36 10.78
CA LEU A 80 -1.17 6.79 11.80
C LEU A 80 -1.12 5.92 13.06
N GLN A 81 -0.82 4.62 12.93
CA GLN A 81 -0.63 3.74 14.08
C GLN A 81 0.64 4.05 14.86
N GLU A 82 1.70 4.52 14.19
CA GLU A 82 2.96 4.92 14.82
C GLU A 82 2.79 6.25 15.57
N GLU A 83 2.11 7.25 15.00
CA GLU A 83 1.76 8.51 15.68
C GLU A 83 0.85 8.30 16.90
N VAL A 84 -0.10 7.36 16.82
CA VAL A 84 -0.96 6.99 17.96
C VAL A 84 -0.18 6.25 19.05
N LYS A 85 0.79 5.42 18.70
CA LYS A 85 1.63 4.71 19.68
C LYS A 85 2.62 5.64 20.38
N GLU A 86 3.14 6.65 19.68
CA GLU A 86 4.08 7.62 20.21
C GLU A 86 3.37 8.62 21.15
N SER A 87 2.17 9.09 20.80
CA SER A 87 1.33 9.89 21.69
C SER A 87 0.82 9.13 22.93
N MET A 88 0.70 7.79 22.86
CA MET A 88 0.37 6.94 24.02
C MET A 88 1.57 6.64 24.93
N LYS A 89 2.81 6.92 24.51
CA LYS A 89 4.01 6.67 25.32
C LYS A 89 4.26 7.79 26.36
N ASP A 90 3.80 9.00 26.10
CA ASP A 90 3.98 10.15 27.00
C ASP A 90 2.93 10.23 28.12
N SER A 91 1.83 9.48 28.04
CA SER A 91 0.85 9.35 29.14
C SER A 91 1.13 8.13 30.02
N SER A 92 2.32 8.09 30.61
CA SER A 92 2.60 7.16 31.70
C SER A 92 1.78 7.54 32.94
N MET A 93 0.60 6.93 33.09
CA MET A 93 -0.05 6.78 34.39
C MET A 93 0.02 5.31 34.78
N GLU A 94 0.87 5.02 35.77
CA GLU A 94 1.06 3.70 36.36
C GLU A 94 -0.30 3.08 36.77
N PRO A 95 -0.65 1.84 36.36
CA PRO A 95 -1.81 1.17 36.91
C PRO A 95 -1.49 0.71 38.35
N VAL A 96 -2.03 1.44 39.33
CA VAL A 96 -2.02 1.05 40.75
C VAL A 96 -2.83 -0.24 40.91
N SER A 97 -2.12 -1.35 40.74
CA SER A 97 -2.62 -2.71 40.87
C SER A 97 -2.61 -3.16 42.33
N ASN A 98 -3.35 -2.46 43.20
CA ASN A 98 -3.53 -2.89 44.59
C ASN A 98 -4.91 -2.46 45.13
N LEU A 99 -5.98 -3.06 44.63
CA LEU A 99 -7.24 -3.12 45.37
C LEU A 99 -7.75 -4.56 45.47
N PRO A 100 -8.17 -5.01 46.67
CA PRO A 100 -8.58 -6.39 46.88
C PRO A 100 -9.83 -6.74 46.06
N LYS A 101 -9.84 -7.95 45.48
CA LYS A 101 -10.91 -8.50 44.63
C LYS A 101 -12.29 -8.50 45.29
N SER A 102 -12.38 -8.31 46.61
CA SER A 102 -13.63 -8.17 47.35
C SER A 102 -14.41 -6.89 47.00
N ALA A 103 -13.74 -5.84 46.53
CA ALA A 103 -14.40 -4.58 46.14
C ALA A 103 -15.25 -4.71 44.86
N TRP A 104 -14.91 -5.65 43.97
CA TRP A 104 -15.64 -5.89 42.72
C TRP A 104 -17.01 -6.54 42.92
N ILE A 105 -17.17 -7.29 44.02
CA ILE A 105 -18.43 -7.99 44.31
C ILE A 105 -19.48 -7.00 44.81
N LEU A 106 -19.06 -5.97 45.57
CA LEU A 106 -19.98 -4.96 46.11
C LEU A 106 -20.47 -3.98 45.03
N THR A 107 -19.61 -3.59 44.09
CA THR A 107 -20.02 -2.71 42.98
C THR A 107 -20.96 -3.39 41.98
N LEU A 108 -20.78 -4.70 41.74
CA LEU A 108 -21.65 -5.45 40.83
C LEU A 108 -23.06 -5.69 41.42
N LEU A 109 -23.16 -5.86 42.75
CA LEU A 109 -24.45 -6.01 43.44
C LEU A 109 -25.23 -4.68 43.54
N GLU A 110 -24.55 -3.54 43.71
CA GLU A 110 -25.22 -2.23 43.71
C GLU A 110 -25.80 -1.89 42.34
N LEU A 111 -25.12 -2.21 41.25
CA LEU A 111 -25.62 -1.96 39.89
C LEU A 111 -26.88 -2.78 39.57
N HIS A 112 -26.95 -4.02 40.09
CA HIS A 112 -28.14 -4.86 39.94
C HIS A 112 -29.32 -4.37 40.80
N PHE A 113 -29.07 -3.87 42.02
CA PHE A 113 -30.13 -3.37 42.91
C PHE A 113 -30.75 -2.05 42.41
N VAL A 114 -29.94 -1.14 41.86
CA VAL A 114 -30.41 0.12 41.26
C VAL A 114 -31.24 -0.13 39.99
N SER A 115 -30.86 -1.13 39.19
CA SER A 115 -31.62 -1.51 37.98
C SER A 115 -32.98 -2.12 38.32
N MET A 116 -33.06 -2.96 39.36
CA MET A 116 -34.29 -3.63 39.78
C MET A 116 -35.29 -2.67 40.45
N SER A 117 -34.78 -1.67 41.20
CA SER A 117 -35.62 -0.63 41.83
C SER A 117 -36.28 0.29 40.81
N ARG A 118 -35.65 0.51 39.65
CA ARG A 118 -36.18 1.35 38.57
C ARG A 118 -37.24 0.65 37.72
N TRP A 119 -37.35 -0.68 37.84
CA TRP A 119 -38.35 -1.49 37.12
C TRP A 119 -39.65 -1.66 37.92
N LEU A 120 -39.61 -1.62 39.26
CA LEU A 120 -40.80 -1.74 40.13
C LEU A 120 -41.60 -0.42 40.33
N SER A 121 -41.15 0.71 39.79
CA SER A 121 -41.86 2.01 39.88
C SER A 121 -42.50 2.45 38.54
N ARG A 122 -42.89 1.51 37.67
CA ARG A 122 -43.71 1.78 36.48
C ARG A 122 -45.00 0.99 36.49
#